data_AF-A0AAQ3KQT3-F1
#
_entry.id   AF-A0AAQ3KQT3-F1
#
_cell.length_a   1.000
_cell.length_b   1.000
_cell.length_c   1.000
_cell.angle_alpha   90.00
_cell.angle_beta   90.00
_cell.angle_gamma   90.00
#
_symmetry.space_group_name_H-M   'P 1'
#
loop_
_entity.id
_entity.type
_entity.pdbx_description
1 polymer ?
#
loop_
_entity_poly.entity_id
_entity_poly.type
_entity_poly.pdbx_seq_one_letter_code
_entity_poly.pdbx_strand_id
1 'polypeptide(L)'
;MSSDPALAAPPQETDAALLPRRKVVQYQRPCIPCAQGKGPLTAACCSGVKGLNVAAVSMSHRQAACSCIKFTVVGLKSLQAGSFIGIPGKCGVSIPYPISSSVDSFPIE
;
A
#
# COMPACT_ATOMS: atom_id res chain seq x y z
N MET A 1 -27.70 -23.15 28.96
CA MET A 1 -28.81 -22.17 28.90
C MET A 1 -28.20 -20.79 29.15
N SER A 2 -28.61 -19.78 28.38
CA SER A 2 -28.02 -18.43 28.20
C SER A 2 -26.85 -18.44 27.20
N SER A 3 -27.07 -18.39 25.88
CA SER A 3 -27.73 -17.38 25.03
C SER A 3 -26.89 -16.11 24.85
N ASP A 4 -25.79 -16.23 24.11
CA ASP A 4 -25.10 -15.07 23.54
C ASP A 4 -25.59 -14.86 22.09
N PRO A 5 -26.16 -13.68 21.77
CA PRO A 5 -26.64 -13.39 20.43
C PRO A 5 -25.45 -13.22 19.48
N ALA A 6 -25.50 -13.92 18.36
CA ALA A 6 -24.60 -13.74 17.24
C ALA A 6 -24.44 -12.24 16.94
N LEU A 7 -23.21 -11.74 17.11
CA LEU A 7 -22.81 -10.43 16.62
C LEU A 7 -23.17 -10.38 15.13
N ALA A 8 -24.18 -9.58 14.80
CA ALA A 8 -24.41 -9.13 13.44
C ALA A 8 -23.18 -8.32 13.03
N ALA A 9 -22.29 -8.95 12.26
CA ALA A 9 -21.30 -8.22 11.50
C ALA A 9 -22.07 -7.29 10.55
N PRO A 10 -21.75 -5.98 10.48
CA PRO A 10 -22.41 -5.09 9.53
C PRO A 10 -22.21 -5.64 8.11
N PRO A 11 -23.17 -5.39 7.19
CA PRO A 11 -22.99 -5.75 5.79
C PRO A 11 -21.73 -5.06 5.29
N GLN A 12 -20.66 -5.82 5.08
CA GLN A 12 -19.40 -5.30 4.56
C GLN A 12 -19.51 -5.14 3.05
N GLU A 13 -20.44 -4.30 2.61
CA GLU A 13 -20.54 -3.87 1.22
C GLU A 13 -21.33 -2.56 1.18
N THR A 14 -20.63 -1.44 1.09
CA THR A 14 -21.20 -0.22 0.52
C THR A 14 -20.10 0.53 -0.22
N ASP A 15 -20.32 0.64 -1.53
CA ASP A 15 -19.56 1.36 -2.56
C ASP A 15 -18.11 0.91 -2.85
N ALA A 16 -17.94 0.23 -4.00
CA ALA A 16 -16.68 0.10 -4.75
C ALA A 16 -15.41 0.17 -3.88
N ALA A 17 -15.28 -0.82 -2.98
CA ALA A 17 -14.48 -0.74 -1.75
C ALA A 17 -13.15 0.02 -1.92
N LEU A 18 -13.06 1.19 -1.27
CA LEU A 18 -11.80 1.91 -1.11
C LEU A 18 -10.68 0.94 -0.69
N LEU A 19 -9.56 0.94 -1.39
CA LEU A 19 -8.40 0.09 -1.13
C LEU A 19 -7.98 0.21 0.36
N PRO A 20 -8.22 -0.82 1.20
CA PRO A 20 -8.02 -0.68 2.63
C PRO A 20 -6.54 -0.54 2.97
N ARG A 21 -6.20 0.31 3.96
CA ARG A 21 -4.80 0.50 4.41
C ARG A 21 -4.11 -0.83 4.75
N ARG A 22 -4.81 -1.76 5.41
CA ARG A 22 -4.26 -3.11 5.72
C ARG A 22 -3.82 -3.85 4.46
N LYS A 23 -4.57 -3.73 3.37
CA LYS A 23 -4.26 -4.38 2.09
C LYS A 23 -3.02 -3.76 1.45
N VAL A 24 -2.90 -2.44 1.52
CA VAL A 24 -1.71 -1.71 1.06
C VAL A 24 -0.45 -2.14 1.82
N VAL A 25 -0.53 -2.27 3.16
CA VAL A 25 0.59 -2.76 3.99
C VAL A 25 0.98 -4.20 3.62
N GLN A 26 0.02 -5.07 3.33
CA GLN A 26 0.30 -6.45 2.89
C GLN A 26 1.12 -6.48 1.60
N TYR A 27 0.82 -5.63 0.63
CA TYR A 27 1.60 -5.55 -0.61
C TYR A 27 3.03 -5.04 -0.40
N GLN A 28 3.27 -4.17 0.59
CA GLN A 28 4.58 -3.58 0.85
C GLN A 28 5.49 -4.43 1.74
N ARG A 29 4.92 -5.27 2.60
CA ARG A 29 5.65 -6.07 3.59
C ARG A 29 6.89 -6.78 3.04
N PRO A 30 6.84 -7.45 1.87
CA PRO A 30 8.01 -8.15 1.33
C PRO A 30 9.13 -7.22 0.87
N CYS A 31 8.87 -5.92 0.68
CA CYS A 31 9.84 -4.93 0.25
C CYS A 31 10.61 -4.29 1.40
N ILE A 32 10.16 -4.44 2.65
CA ILE A 32 10.74 -3.76 3.82
C ILE A 32 12.25 -4.05 3.97
N PRO A 33 12.74 -5.30 3.90
CA PRO A 33 14.18 -5.57 4.04
C PRO A 33 15.02 -4.84 2.99
N CYS A 34 14.56 -4.83 1.74
CA CYS A 34 15.22 -4.13 0.63
C CYS A 34 15.19 -2.60 0.80
N ALA A 35 14.05 -2.04 1.26
CA ALA A 35 13.90 -0.62 1.55
C ALA A 35 14.82 -0.14 2.70
N GLN A 36 15.17 -1.04 3.62
CA GLN A 36 16.13 -0.79 4.70
C GLN A 36 17.59 -1.06 4.30
N GLY A 37 17.86 -1.50 3.06
CA GLY A 37 19.19 -1.93 2.62
C GLY A 37 19.68 -3.22 3.30
N LYS A 38 18.78 -4.02 3.88
CA LYS A 38 19.07 -5.27 4.59
C LYS A 38 18.92 -6.53 3.71
N GLY A 39 18.81 -6.35 2.40
CA GLY A 39 18.67 -7.45 1.46
C GLY A 39 18.38 -6.99 0.04
N PRO A 40 18.47 -7.91 -0.94
CA PRO A 40 18.17 -7.60 -2.33
C PRO A 40 16.67 -7.40 -2.56
N LEU A 41 16.34 -6.85 -3.73
CA LEU A 41 14.98 -6.84 -4.24
C LEU A 41 14.54 -8.28 -4.53
N THR A 42 13.46 -8.73 -3.90
CA THR A 42 12.96 -10.11 -4.04
C THR A 42 11.81 -10.21 -5.03
N ALA A 43 11.59 -11.40 -5.59
CA ALA A 43 10.41 -11.67 -6.41
C ALA A 43 9.10 -11.39 -5.65
N ALA A 44 9.04 -11.71 -4.36
CA ALA A 44 7.88 -11.42 -3.50
C ALA A 44 7.62 -9.91 -3.36
N CYS A 45 8.66 -9.09 -3.25
CA CYS A 45 8.52 -7.63 -3.28
C CYS A 45 7.92 -7.17 -4.61
N CYS A 46 8.44 -7.65 -5.74
CA CYS A 46 7.90 -7.27 -7.04
C CYS A 46 6.47 -7.75 -7.28
N SER A 47 6.09 -8.94 -6.80
CA SER A 47 4.70 -9.39 -6.82
C SER A 47 3.79 -8.48 -6.00
N GLY A 48 4.25 -8.04 -4.82
CA GLY A 48 3.54 -7.06 -4.00
C GLY A 48 3.34 -5.72 -4.72
N VAL A 49 4.39 -5.18 -5.34
CA VAL A 49 4.33 -3.92 -6.10
C VAL A 49 3.37 -4.03 -7.29
N LYS A 50 3.41 -5.13 -8.04
CA LYS A 50 2.47 -5.41 -9.15
C LYS A 50 1.03 -5.50 -8.64
N GLY A 51 0.81 -6.24 -7.56
CA GLY A 51 -0.51 -6.38 -6.94
C GLY A 51 -1.08 -5.05 -6.46
N LEU A 52 -0.24 -4.19 -5.87
CA LEU A 52 -0.64 -2.85 -5.46
C LEU A 52 -1.02 -1.98 -6.67
N ASN A 53 -0.28 -2.07 -7.78
CA ASN A 53 -0.60 -1.32 -9.01
C ASN A 53 -1.95 -1.74 -9.61
N VAL A 54 -2.24 -3.05 -9.65
CA VAL A 54 -3.54 -3.59 -10.10
C VAL A 54 -4.68 -3.20 -9.15
N ALA A 55 -4.40 -3.10 -7.85
CA ALA A 55 -5.40 -2.72 -6.86
C ALA A 55 -5.63 -1.20 -6.77
N ALA A 56 -4.70 -0.38 -7.25
CA ALA A 56 -4.75 1.09 -7.19
C ALA A 56 -5.14 1.73 -8.54
N VAL A 57 -6.14 1.16 -9.23
CA VAL A 57 -6.57 1.62 -10.56
C VAL A 57 -7.41 2.90 -10.52
N SER A 58 -8.14 3.15 -9.43
CA SER A 58 -8.95 4.36 -9.26
C SER A 58 -8.15 5.48 -8.57
N MET A 59 -8.57 6.73 -8.74
CA MET A 59 -7.93 7.88 -8.10
C MET A 59 -8.00 7.80 -6.58
N SER A 60 -9.13 7.38 -6.03
CA SER A 60 -9.32 7.20 -4.59
C SER A 60 -8.44 6.07 -4.02
N HIS A 61 -8.29 4.97 -4.75
CA HIS A 61 -7.36 3.89 -4.35
C HIS A 61 -5.90 4.32 -4.42
N ARG A 62 -5.52 5.14 -5.41
CA ARG A 62 -4.18 5.74 -5.48
C ARG A 62 -3.91 6.64 -4.28
N GLN A 63 -4.87 7.50 -3.91
CA GLN A 63 -4.76 8.38 -2.74
C GLN A 63 -4.60 7.58 -1.43
N ALA A 64 -5.42 6.54 -1.25
CA ALA A 64 -5.32 5.64 -0.11
C ALA A 64 -3.96 4.92 -0.05
N ALA A 65 -3.49 4.43 -1.20
CA ALA A 65 -2.18 3.80 -1.32
C ALA A 65 -1.04 4.76 -0.98
N CYS A 66 -1.01 5.95 -1.59
CA CYS A 66 0.00 6.98 -1.35
C CYS A 66 0.06 7.38 0.13
N SER A 67 -1.10 7.68 0.74
CA SER A 67 -1.17 8.00 2.17
C SER A 67 -0.60 6.86 3.02
N CYS A 68 -1.00 5.61 2.74
CA CYS A 68 -0.51 4.46 3.49
C CYS A 68 1.00 4.20 3.30
N ILE A 69 1.52 4.33 2.08
CA ILE A 69 2.96 4.23 1.79
C ILE A 69 3.71 5.27 2.61
N LYS A 70 3.26 6.54 2.61
CA LYS A 70 3.89 7.63 3.37
C LYS A 70 3.97 7.30 4.86
N PHE A 71 2.87 6.86 5.48
CA PHE A 71 2.88 6.45 6.89
C PHE A 71 3.81 5.26 7.17
N THR A 72 3.84 4.28 6.26
CA THR A 72 4.70 3.10 6.40
C THR A 72 6.17 3.50 6.34
N VAL A 73 6.53 4.36 5.39
CA VAL A 73 7.88 4.92 5.20
C VAL A 73 8.32 5.70 6.45
N VAL A 74 7.48 6.59 6.99
CA VAL A 74 7.79 7.34 8.23
C VAL A 74 8.00 6.41 9.43
N GLY A 75 7.29 5.29 9.50
CA GLY A 75 7.46 4.29 10.57
C GLY A 75 8.75 3.46 10.47
N LEU A 76 9.46 3.49 9.34
CA LEU A 76 10.69 2.74 9.15
C LEU A 76 11.89 3.54 9.69
N LYS A 77 12.41 3.13 10.84
CA LYS A 77 13.57 3.75 11.52
C LYS A 77 14.86 3.86 10.69
N SER A 78 14.96 3.13 9.57
CA SER A 78 16.13 3.13 8.70
C SER A 78 15.71 2.91 7.26
N LEU A 79 15.48 3.99 6.52
CA LEU A 79 15.23 3.93 5.09
C LEU A 79 16.50 4.32 4.33
N GLN A 80 16.88 3.49 3.36
CA GLN A 80 17.85 3.92 2.35
C GLN A 80 17.08 4.55 1.20
N ALA A 81 16.99 5.89 1.22
CA ALA A 81 16.18 6.68 0.28
C ALA A 81 16.48 6.36 -1.20
N GLY A 82 17.73 6.03 -1.54
CA GLY A 82 18.13 5.64 -2.89
C GLY A 82 17.61 4.28 -3.36
N SER A 83 17.18 3.40 -2.43
CA SER A 83 16.68 2.06 -2.77
C SER A 83 15.22 2.09 -3.24
N PHE A 84 14.39 2.96 -2.66
CA PHE A 84 12.93 2.91 -2.80
C PHE A 84 12.37 3.57 -4.08
N ILE A 85 12.94 4.71 -4.50
CA ILE A 85 12.42 5.51 -5.63
C ILE A 85 12.41 4.72 -6.96
N GLY A 86 13.28 3.73 -7.12
CA GLY A 86 13.37 2.91 -8.32
C GLY A 86 12.70 1.53 -8.26
N ILE A 87 12.10 1.13 -7.13
CA ILE A 87 11.54 -0.23 -6.98
C ILE A 87 10.47 -0.56 -8.04
N PRO A 88 9.48 0.32 -8.32
CA PRO A 88 8.48 0.02 -9.34
C PRO A 88 9.09 -0.28 -10.71
N GLY A 89 10.02 0.56 -11.17
CA GLY A 89 10.72 0.35 -12.45
C GLY A 89 11.56 -0.92 -12.46
N LYS A 90 12.30 -1.22 -11.38
CA LYS A 90 13.06 -2.47 -11.23
C LYS A 90 12.18 -3.72 -11.23
N CYS A 91 10.91 -3.58 -10.84
CA CYS A 91 9.92 -4.66 -10.89
C CYS A 91 9.14 -4.75 -12.20
N GLY A 92 9.49 -3.93 -13.22
CA GLY A 92 8.77 -3.86 -14.50
C GLY A 92 7.38 -3.25 -14.38
N VAL A 93 7.12 -2.47 -13.32
CA VAL A 93 5.86 -1.76 -13.12
C VAL A 93 6.04 -0.32 -13.58
N SER A 94 5.33 0.03 -14.64
CA SER A 94 5.14 1.42 -15.02
C SER A 94 3.93 1.98 -14.29
N ILE A 95 4.14 2.98 -13.45
CA ILE A 95 3.05 3.71 -12.80
C ILE A 95 2.72 4.88 -13.74
N PRO A 96 1.51 4.92 -14.33
CA PRO A 96 1.14 5.93 -15.33
C PRO A 96 0.97 7.34 -14.75
N TYR A 97 1.25 7.52 -13.45
CA TYR A 97 1.28 8.80 -12.77
C TYR A 97 2.60 8.91 -12.00
N PRO A 98 3.36 10.00 -12.15
CA PRO A 98 4.59 10.20 -11.39
C PRO A 98 4.27 10.22 -9.88
N ILE A 99 5.11 9.58 -9.07
CA ILE A 99 5.11 9.75 -7.60
C ILE A 99 5.73 11.13 -7.26
N SER A 100 5.28 12.18 -7.96
CA SER A 100 5.62 13.57 -7.72
C SER A 100 4.43 14.19 -7.00
N SER A 101 4.56 14.28 -5.67
CA SER A 101 4.07 15.29 -4.72
C SER A 101 2.80 16.14 -4.96
N SER A 102 1.92 15.83 -5.91
CA SER A 102 0.70 16.59 -6.20
C SER A 102 -0.50 15.65 -6.33
N VAL A 103 -0.56 14.65 -5.46
CA VAL A 103 -1.83 14.03 -5.12
C VAL A 103 -2.25 14.71 -3.83
N ASP A 104 -2.99 15.82 -3.96
CA ASP A 104 -3.54 16.56 -2.83
C ASP A 104 -4.25 15.59 -1.88
N SER A 105 -3.62 15.41 -0.72
CA SER A 105 -4.18 14.70 0.41
C SER A 105 -5.30 15.57 0.96
N PHE A 106 -6.53 15.36 0.49
CA PHE A 106 -7.71 15.93 1.15
C PHE A 106 -7.84 15.33 2.56
N PRO A 107 -8.11 16.15 3.58
CA PRO A 107 -8.43 15.66 4.91
C PRO A 107 -9.74 14.88 4.82
N ILE A 108 -9.72 13.65 5.33
CA ILE A 108 -10.97 12.96 5.68
C ILE A 108 -11.28 13.42 7.10
N GLU A 109 -12.38 14.17 7.26
CA GLU A 109 -13.04 14.38 8.56
C GLU A 109 -13.34 13.05 9.25
#